data_AF-A0A8H3H3G6-F1
#
_entry.id   AF-A0A8H3H3G6-F1
#
_cell.length_a   1.000
_cell.length_b   1.000
_cell.length_c   1.000
_cell.angle_alpha   90.00
_cell.angle_beta   90.00
_cell.angle_gamma   90.00
#
_symmetry.space_group_name_H-M   'P 1'
#
loop_
_entity.id
_entity.type
_entity.pdbx_description
1 polymer ?
#
loop_
_entity_poly.entity_id
_entity_poly.type
_entity_poly.pdbx_seq_one_letter_code
_entity_poly.pdbx_strand_id
1 'polypeptide(L)'
;MTIEILPAELPLDASKHFSKALKPYLKGLVRAHQRGGTLALDSEAGEEGQKVLATLDRATIAENGVLRPQHAWLMERVNAHWAKSNTQPELAVASEQSISTTSCGITVSSVHSETSGESSTILEAKKASQSVKPNKRVLLLGSGMVAKPAVDVFLGREDIRLVVASNNLSEATTLTQSHDRAEVVQLDATDPERMFELINGADVVVSLLPAALHTQVAENCIKYKKHLVTASYISPSMKALHQRAIEADVLLLNEIGLDPGIDHCGAMEMRDRFERQGKRIVSFVSWCGGLPAPEHSNVPLGMKFSWSPKGLLSAALNPARFKLAGKHIEIPGKDLLESYFPEVPLSKGFALEGLANRDSLGYAETYKFGSVDGMRSLFRGTLRYKGFADLMRMFSEVGLLSNNEEEKIILGQWNELVGRAAAKASGEKFDMKDTVDVVKSIIGTERAEEHKLIPTLKWMNAVPTDPTDVDLSLPPVPKGAVTPLDALATLLSYKLRYEPHERDLVLLSHEVITAPASAPSSETFDPAINEVYTSTLAVYGSSSGSAMSKTVGLPLAFATLQVLDGGVRARGVAGPFGEEVYKPVLEGLEAVGLEMRETKVAGEGMARSMLRWML
;
A
#
# COMPACT_ATOMS: atom_id res chain seq x y z
N MET A 1 -9.57 -3.55 -20.32
CA MET A 1 -9.83 -2.11 -20.08
C MET A 1 -9.03 -1.69 -18.87
N THR A 2 -8.13 -0.72 -19.05
CA THR A 2 -7.13 -0.24 -18.09
C THR A 2 -7.71 0.86 -17.19
N ILE A 3 -7.35 0.84 -15.91
CA ILE A 3 -7.73 1.83 -14.90
C ILE A 3 -6.99 3.15 -15.16
N GLU A 4 -7.74 4.24 -15.29
CA GLU A 4 -7.25 5.61 -15.49
C GLU A 4 -6.61 6.21 -14.23
N ILE A 5 -5.46 6.86 -14.42
CA ILE A 5 -4.88 7.86 -13.54
C ILE A 5 -4.51 9.05 -14.41
N LEU A 6 -5.27 10.13 -14.26
CA LEU A 6 -4.87 11.43 -14.78
C LEU A 6 -3.94 12.09 -13.74
N PRO A 7 -2.82 12.70 -14.16
CA PRO A 7 -2.14 13.67 -13.32
C PRO A 7 -3.14 14.77 -12.97
N ALA A 8 -3.12 15.25 -11.73
CA ALA A 8 -3.68 16.55 -11.41
C ALA A 8 -2.84 17.60 -12.17
N GLU A 9 -3.16 17.85 -13.44
CA GLU A 9 -2.87 19.14 -14.03
C GLU A 9 -3.43 20.18 -13.07
N LEU A 10 -2.60 21.10 -12.58
CA LEU A 10 -3.12 22.31 -11.95
C LEU A 10 -4.08 22.91 -12.97
N PRO A 11 -5.41 22.85 -12.74
CA PRO A 11 -6.37 23.16 -13.79
C PRO A 11 -6.02 24.50 -14.38
N LEU A 12 -6.05 24.68 -15.70
CA LEU A 12 -5.65 25.93 -16.34
C LEU A 12 -6.28 27.16 -15.64
N ASP A 13 -7.50 27.01 -15.11
CA ASP A 13 -8.19 28.04 -14.33
C ASP A 13 -7.66 28.23 -12.91
N ALA A 14 -7.20 27.17 -12.22
CA ALA A 14 -6.49 27.28 -10.96
C ALA A 14 -5.09 27.88 -11.18
N SER A 15 -4.38 27.50 -12.24
CA SER A 15 -3.13 28.10 -12.68
C SER A 15 -3.31 29.56 -13.09
N LYS A 16 -4.39 29.90 -13.79
CA LYS A 16 -4.77 31.28 -14.15
C LYS A 16 -5.22 32.08 -12.93
N HIS A 17 -5.99 31.50 -12.02
CA HIS A 17 -6.43 32.17 -10.80
C HIS A 17 -5.26 32.39 -9.84
N PHE A 18 -4.45 31.37 -9.58
CA PHE A 18 -3.20 31.46 -8.85
C PHE A 18 -2.24 32.46 -9.50
N SER A 19 -2.11 32.43 -10.83
CA SER A 19 -1.32 33.43 -11.56
C SER A 19 -1.94 34.83 -11.48
N LYS A 20 -3.25 34.99 -11.50
CA LYS A 20 -3.89 36.30 -11.41
C LYS A 20 -3.77 36.86 -9.98
N ALA A 21 -3.91 36.01 -8.97
CA ALA A 21 -3.89 36.38 -7.57
C ALA A 21 -2.47 36.55 -7.05
N LEU A 22 -1.56 35.60 -7.28
CA LEU A 22 -0.24 35.56 -6.64
C LEU A 22 0.89 36.17 -7.49
N LYS A 23 0.85 36.04 -8.82
CA LYS A 23 1.91 36.54 -9.71
C LYS A 23 2.17 38.05 -9.56
N PRO A 24 1.18 38.93 -9.34
CA PRO A 24 1.45 40.35 -9.09
C PRO A 24 2.37 40.55 -7.89
N TYR A 25 2.09 39.85 -6.78
CA TYR A 25 2.89 39.91 -5.55
C TYR A 25 4.29 39.30 -5.74
N LEU A 26 4.42 38.18 -6.43
CA LEU A 26 5.73 37.60 -6.75
C LEU A 26 6.58 38.53 -7.61
N LYS A 27 5.99 39.17 -8.64
CA LYS A 27 6.68 40.19 -9.44
C LYS A 27 7.07 41.40 -8.60
N GLY A 28 6.21 41.82 -7.66
CA GLY A 28 6.51 42.87 -6.70
C GLY A 28 7.74 42.54 -5.84
N LEU A 29 7.78 41.33 -5.26
CA LEU A 29 8.92 40.84 -4.47
C LEU A 29 10.22 40.77 -5.28
N VAL A 30 10.18 40.24 -6.50
CA VAL A 30 11.37 40.16 -7.36
C VAL A 30 11.89 41.55 -7.72
N ARG A 31 10.99 42.50 -8.03
CA ARG A 31 11.39 43.90 -8.30
C ARG A 31 11.95 44.61 -7.07
N ALA A 32 11.40 44.35 -5.88
CA ALA A 32 11.94 44.88 -4.63
C ALA A 32 13.34 44.30 -4.35
N HIS A 33 13.52 42.99 -4.55
CA HIS A 33 14.80 42.33 -4.38
C HIS A 33 15.87 42.85 -5.37
N GLN A 34 15.53 43.03 -6.64
CA GLN A 34 16.42 43.64 -7.64
C GLN A 34 16.85 45.08 -7.30
N ARG A 35 16.14 45.75 -6.38
CA ARG A 35 16.42 47.11 -5.92
C ARG A 35 17.03 47.17 -4.51
N GLY A 36 17.55 46.05 -4.01
CA GLY A 36 18.20 45.99 -2.70
C GLY A 36 17.24 45.67 -1.54
N GLY A 37 16.07 45.09 -1.82
CA GLY A 37 15.16 44.52 -0.82
C GLY A 37 14.02 45.44 -0.39
N THR A 38 14.06 46.73 -0.72
CA THR A 38 13.08 47.70 -0.21
C THR A 38 11.73 47.60 -0.94
N LEU A 39 10.65 47.36 -0.19
CA LEU A 39 9.26 47.36 -0.66
C LEU A 39 8.65 48.77 -0.83
N ALA A 40 9.48 49.79 -1.06
CA ALA A 40 9.05 51.19 -1.15
C ALA A 40 8.17 51.46 -2.38
N LEU A 41 7.35 52.52 -2.29
CA LEU A 41 6.52 53.00 -3.40
C LEU A 41 7.38 53.26 -4.64
N ASP A 42 6.95 52.67 -5.74
CA ASP A 42 7.65 52.71 -7.01
C ASP A 42 6.90 53.66 -7.96
N SER A 43 7.57 54.74 -8.36
CA SER A 43 6.99 55.73 -9.28
C SER A 43 6.79 55.18 -10.70
N GLU A 44 7.48 54.09 -11.06
CA GLU A 44 7.34 53.41 -12.36
C GLU A 44 6.31 52.26 -12.30
N ALA A 45 5.93 51.82 -11.10
CA ALA A 45 4.81 50.92 -10.93
C ALA A 45 3.53 51.75 -10.99
N GLY A 46 2.72 51.57 -12.04
CA GLY A 46 1.37 52.12 -12.09
C GLY A 46 0.55 51.78 -10.83
N GLU A 47 -0.62 52.39 -10.69
CA GLU A 47 -1.44 52.36 -9.46
C GLU A 47 -1.67 50.96 -8.86
N GLU A 48 -1.83 49.94 -9.72
CA GLU A 48 -2.01 48.54 -9.30
C GLU A 48 -0.74 47.92 -8.70
N GLY A 49 0.44 48.26 -9.24
CA GLY A 49 1.72 47.82 -8.70
C GLY A 49 2.07 48.47 -7.37
N GLN A 50 1.65 49.71 -7.14
CA GLN A 50 1.78 50.37 -5.83
C GLN A 50 0.89 49.71 -4.77
N LYS A 51 -0.35 49.33 -5.12
CA LYS A 51 -1.24 48.58 -4.21
C LYS A 51 -0.65 47.22 -3.83
N VAL A 52 0.01 46.54 -4.77
CA VAL A 52 0.72 45.27 -4.53
C VAL A 52 1.89 45.46 -3.56
N LEU A 53 2.75 46.46 -3.78
CA LEU A 53 3.90 46.73 -2.90
C LEU A 53 3.46 47.11 -1.49
N ALA A 54 2.45 47.98 -1.35
CA ALA A 54 1.89 48.35 -0.05
C ALA A 54 1.27 47.15 0.69
N THR A 55 0.70 46.19 -0.05
CA THR A 55 0.14 44.96 0.53
C THR A 55 1.24 44.00 0.98
N LEU A 56 2.30 43.84 0.19
CA LEU A 56 3.49 43.07 0.58
C LEU A 56 4.16 43.66 1.83
N ASP A 57 4.26 44.99 1.89
CA ASP A 57 4.86 45.68 3.03
C ASP A 57 4.08 45.43 4.33
N ARG A 58 2.74 45.50 4.29
CA ARG A 58 1.88 45.14 5.43
C ARG A 58 1.98 43.66 5.81
N ALA A 59 2.19 42.78 4.84
CA ALA A 59 2.30 41.33 5.07
C ALA A 59 3.70 40.89 5.51
N THR A 60 4.70 41.76 5.44
CA THR A 60 6.08 41.41 5.79
C THR A 60 6.28 41.45 7.30
N ILE A 61 6.54 40.29 7.88
CA ILE A 61 6.72 40.12 9.34
C ILE A 61 8.19 40.32 9.76
N ALA A 62 9.12 39.82 8.94
CA ALA A 62 10.55 39.90 9.16
C ALA A 62 11.26 40.26 7.85
N GLU A 63 12.39 40.95 7.96
CA GLU A 63 13.22 41.38 6.85
C GLU A 63 14.69 41.10 7.19
N ASN A 64 15.41 40.44 6.28
CA ASN A 64 16.81 40.04 6.49
C ASN A 64 17.07 39.28 7.80
N GLY A 65 16.13 38.42 8.21
CA GLY A 65 16.23 37.62 9.43
C GLY A 65 15.90 38.38 10.72
N VAL A 66 15.44 39.63 10.65
CA VAL A 66 15.05 40.44 11.80
C VAL A 66 13.56 40.79 11.74
N LEU A 67 12.84 40.63 12.86
CA LEU A 67 11.44 41.03 12.94
C LEU A 67 11.31 42.55 12.75
N ARG A 68 10.31 42.98 11.98
CA ARG A 68 10.00 44.42 11.89
C ARG A 68 9.53 44.94 13.25
N PRO A 69 9.78 46.23 13.59
CA PRO A 69 9.46 46.78 14.91
C PRO A 69 8.01 46.53 15.36
N GLN A 70 7.04 46.65 14.45
CA GLN A 70 5.62 46.38 14.70
C GLN A 70 5.28 44.92 15.04
N HIS A 71 6.20 44.00 14.75
CA HIS A 71 6.10 42.56 14.99
C HIS A 71 7.09 42.07 16.05
N ALA A 72 7.80 42.96 16.75
CA ALA A 72 8.79 42.61 17.77
C ALA A 72 8.22 41.73 18.90
N TRP A 73 6.91 41.87 19.19
CA TRP A 73 6.18 41.04 20.16
C TRP A 73 6.19 39.54 19.83
N LEU A 74 6.40 39.16 18.57
CA LEU A 74 6.52 37.75 18.18
C LEU A 74 7.80 37.11 18.71
N MET A 75 8.85 37.90 18.97
CA MET A 75 10.15 37.36 19.40
C MET A 75 10.06 36.65 20.75
N GLU A 76 9.21 37.12 21.66
CA GLU A 76 8.98 36.47 22.95
C GLU A 76 8.40 35.06 22.78
N ARG A 77 7.45 34.90 21.84
CA ARG A 77 6.84 33.59 21.52
C ARG A 77 7.83 32.67 20.80
N VAL A 78 8.61 33.21 19.88
CA VAL A 78 9.68 32.47 19.18
C VAL A 78 10.70 31.96 20.20
N ASN A 79 11.16 32.81 21.12
CA ASN A 79 12.09 32.43 22.18
C ASN A 79 11.49 31.38 23.12
N ALA A 80 10.22 31.50 23.51
CA ALA A 80 9.55 30.51 24.34
C ALA A 80 9.42 29.14 23.66
N HIS A 81 9.23 29.10 22.34
CA HIS A 81 9.21 27.86 21.57
C HIS A 81 10.61 27.21 21.53
N TRP A 82 11.65 27.99 21.25
CA TRP A 82 13.03 27.49 21.22
C TRP A 82 13.57 27.09 22.60
N ALA A 83 13.14 27.77 23.66
CA ALA A 83 13.45 27.38 25.04
C ALA A 83 12.83 26.02 25.43
N LYS A 84 11.64 25.70 24.89
CA LYS A 84 10.97 24.40 25.08
C LYS A 84 11.57 23.28 24.22
N SER A 85 12.12 23.58 23.05
CA SER A 85 12.75 22.58 22.19
C SER A 85 14.18 22.24 22.60
N ASN A 86 14.85 23.08 23.40
CA ASN A 86 16.20 22.84 23.94
C ASN A 86 16.26 22.16 25.32
N THR A 87 15.13 21.80 25.94
CA THR A 87 15.13 20.91 27.11
C THR A 87 15.15 19.44 26.68
N GLN A 88 16.34 18.87 26.48
CA GLN A 88 16.56 17.43 26.63
C GLN A 88 16.48 17.04 28.12
N PRO A 89 16.04 15.82 28.48
CA PRO A 89 16.02 15.38 29.86
C PRO A 89 17.45 15.11 30.34
N GLU A 90 17.89 15.84 31.37
CA GLU A 90 19.14 15.56 32.08
C GLU A 90 19.11 14.14 32.67
N LEU A 91 20.12 13.35 32.31
CA LEU A 91 20.54 12.19 33.08
C LEU A 91 20.83 12.64 34.52
N ALA A 92 20.09 12.09 35.47
CA ALA A 92 20.33 12.27 36.90
C ALA A 92 21.73 11.73 37.25
N VAL A 93 22.70 12.64 37.38
CA VAL A 93 23.97 12.38 38.04
C VAL A 93 23.70 12.48 39.54
N ALA A 94 23.58 11.32 40.19
CA ALA A 94 23.52 11.25 41.64
C ALA A 94 24.84 11.74 42.23
N SER A 95 24.75 12.76 43.08
CA SER A 95 25.86 13.35 43.82
C SER A 95 26.40 12.41 44.89
N GLU A 96 27.72 12.45 45.06
CA GLU A 96 28.46 11.80 46.14
C GLU A 96 27.96 12.27 47.52
N GLN A 97 27.58 11.32 48.37
CA GLN A 97 27.64 11.45 49.82
C GLN A 97 28.33 10.23 50.42
N SER A 98 29.13 10.52 51.43
CA SER A 98 30.23 9.74 52.00
C SER A 98 29.79 8.76 53.09
N ILE A 99 30.51 7.61 53.11
CA ILE A 99 30.93 6.79 54.27
C ILE A 99 29.84 6.24 55.22
N SER A 100 29.70 4.90 55.24
CA SER A 100 29.86 4.13 56.49
C SER A 100 30.21 2.67 56.20
N THR A 101 31.25 2.18 56.87
CA THR A 101 31.73 0.79 56.89
C THR A 101 31.00 0.00 57.98
N THR A 102 30.54 -1.23 57.68
CA THR A 102 30.58 -2.33 58.65
C THR A 102 30.51 -3.72 58.00
N SER A 103 31.58 -4.48 58.27
CA SER A 103 31.79 -5.93 58.37
C SER A 103 30.68 -6.95 58.09
N CYS A 104 31.02 -7.94 57.24
CA CYS A 104 31.03 -9.41 57.46
C CYS A 104 30.85 -10.06 56.08
N GLY A 105 31.57 -11.07 55.63
CA GLY A 105 32.56 -11.96 56.21
C GLY A 105 32.59 -13.21 55.32
N ILE A 106 33.80 -13.61 54.92
CA ILE A 106 34.23 -15.01 54.79
C ILE A 106 33.95 -15.78 53.46
N THR A 107 35.07 -15.89 52.73
CA THR A 107 35.69 -17.02 52.00
C THR A 107 35.21 -17.54 50.64
N VAL A 108 36.18 -17.38 49.73
CA VAL A 108 36.57 -18.13 48.54
C VAL A 108 36.75 -19.64 48.80
N SER A 109 36.40 -20.45 47.81
CA SER A 109 37.15 -21.68 47.50
C SER A 109 37.30 -21.83 45.98
N SER A 110 38.54 -21.76 45.52
CA SER A 110 39.01 -22.06 44.18
C SER A 110 39.22 -23.57 44.01
N VAL A 111 39.02 -24.06 42.78
CA VAL A 111 39.65 -25.30 42.31
C VAL A 111 40.30 -25.00 40.97
N HIS A 112 41.63 -25.11 40.94
CA HIS A 112 42.44 -25.11 39.72
C HIS A 112 42.37 -26.49 39.05
N SER A 113 42.27 -26.50 37.73
CA SER A 113 42.95 -27.49 36.89
C SER A 113 43.36 -26.83 35.58
N GLU A 114 44.66 -26.68 35.39
CA GLU A 114 45.28 -26.35 34.11
C GLU A 114 45.18 -27.56 33.16
N THR A 115 44.99 -27.33 31.85
CA THR A 115 45.96 -27.70 30.79
C THR A 115 45.43 -27.31 29.40
N SER A 116 46.24 -26.49 28.70
CA SER A 116 46.54 -26.47 27.26
C SER A 116 45.43 -26.53 26.20
N GLY A 117 45.37 -25.51 25.34
CA GLY A 117 44.76 -25.61 24.01
C GLY A 117 44.36 -24.28 23.36
N GLU A 118 45.33 -23.61 22.74
CA GLU A 118 45.22 -22.80 21.51
C GLU A 118 44.21 -21.63 21.36
N SER A 119 44.81 -20.48 20.99
CA SER A 119 44.28 -19.37 20.19
C SER A 119 43.45 -18.27 20.86
N SER A 120 44.20 -17.27 21.35
CA SER A 120 44.06 -15.84 21.00
C SER A 120 43.36 -15.61 19.64
N THR A 121 42.47 -14.66 19.40
CA THR A 121 42.30 -13.30 19.91
C THR A 121 40.94 -12.81 19.39
N ILE A 122 39.97 -12.61 20.29
CA ILE A 122 38.91 -11.62 20.09
C ILE A 122 39.54 -10.28 20.48
N LEU A 123 39.25 -9.21 19.74
CA LEU A 123 39.95 -7.91 19.69
C LEU A 123 41.19 -7.88 18.79
N GLU A 124 40.95 -7.76 17.48
CA GLU A 124 41.47 -6.67 16.63
C GLU A 124 41.07 -6.91 15.17
N ALA A 125 39.93 -6.36 14.78
CA ALA A 125 39.57 -6.20 13.37
C ALA A 125 38.86 -4.85 13.15
N LYS A 126 39.49 -3.76 13.58
CA LYS A 126 39.41 -2.49 12.83
C LYS A 126 40.40 -2.60 11.68
N LYS A 127 39.95 -3.10 10.53
CA LYS A 127 40.70 -2.98 9.27
C LYS A 127 39.77 -2.53 8.15
N ALA A 128 40.04 -1.28 7.74
CA ALA A 128 39.78 -0.68 6.43
C ALA A 128 38.36 -0.80 5.85
N SER A 129 37.50 0.16 6.19
CA SER A 129 36.47 0.62 5.26
C SER A 129 37.17 1.22 4.04
N GLN A 130 37.33 0.42 2.99
CA GLN A 130 37.46 0.97 1.65
C GLN A 130 36.11 1.60 1.33
N SER A 131 36.09 2.89 0.98
CA SER A 131 34.88 3.54 0.48
C SER A 131 34.38 2.79 -0.74
N VAL A 132 33.35 1.95 -0.59
CA VAL A 132 32.71 1.29 -1.72
C VAL A 132 32.07 2.41 -2.54
N LYS A 133 32.66 2.76 -3.69
CA LYS A 133 31.98 3.64 -4.63
C LYS A 133 30.73 2.89 -5.12
N PRO A 134 29.55 3.53 -5.12
CA PRO A 134 28.34 2.89 -5.62
C PRO A 134 28.56 2.45 -7.07
N ASN A 135 28.40 1.15 -7.35
CA ASN A 135 28.64 0.58 -8.68
C ASN A 135 27.38 -0.03 -9.31
N LYS A 136 26.29 -0.14 -8.55
CA LYS A 136 24.99 -0.62 -9.03
C LYS A 136 23.94 0.48 -8.95
N ARG A 137 23.13 0.62 -9.99
CA ARG A 137 22.10 1.66 -10.10
C ARG A 137 20.71 1.05 -10.17
N VAL A 138 19.89 1.34 -9.16
CA VAL A 138 18.47 0.96 -9.12
C VAL A 138 17.63 2.18 -9.49
N LEU A 139 16.75 2.03 -10.48
CA LEU A 139 15.73 3.03 -10.80
C LEU A 139 14.40 2.61 -10.17
N LEU A 140 13.88 3.43 -9.25
CA LEU A 140 12.57 3.28 -8.65
C LEU A 140 11.58 4.26 -9.30
N LEU A 141 10.60 3.72 -10.01
CA LEU A 141 9.50 4.49 -10.60
C LEU A 141 8.32 4.54 -9.60
N GLY A 142 8.05 5.72 -9.07
CA GLY A 142 6.98 5.98 -8.10
C GLY A 142 7.48 6.18 -6.67
N SER A 143 6.90 7.16 -5.97
CA SER A 143 7.26 7.56 -4.60
C SER A 143 6.15 7.33 -3.57
N GLY A 144 5.10 6.59 -3.94
CA GLY A 144 3.88 6.46 -3.13
C GLY A 144 4.04 5.65 -1.84
N MET A 145 2.91 5.41 -1.18
CA MET A 145 2.81 4.89 0.20
C MET A 145 3.56 3.58 0.51
N VAL A 146 3.86 2.75 -0.49
CA VAL A 146 4.53 1.45 -0.31
C VAL A 146 6.04 1.48 -0.58
N ALA A 147 6.59 2.61 -1.03
CA ALA A 147 7.97 2.70 -1.50
C ALA A 147 9.02 2.70 -0.38
N LYS A 148 8.69 3.27 0.79
CA LYS A 148 9.68 3.57 1.85
C LYS A 148 10.49 2.35 2.30
N PRO A 149 9.89 1.18 2.58
CA PRO A 149 10.69 0.02 3.02
C PRO A 149 11.65 -0.47 1.94
N ALA A 150 11.30 -0.37 0.66
CA ALA A 150 12.20 -0.71 -0.42
C ALA A 150 13.36 0.28 -0.55
N VAL A 151 13.06 1.58 -0.43
CA VAL A 151 14.08 2.64 -0.40
C VAL A 151 15.08 2.42 0.73
N ASP A 152 14.61 2.08 1.93
CA ASP A 152 15.47 1.82 3.09
C ASP A 152 16.38 0.61 2.88
N VAL A 153 15.85 -0.48 2.32
CA VAL A 153 16.65 -1.67 1.99
C VAL A 153 17.70 -1.36 0.93
N PHE A 154 17.35 -0.61 -0.12
CA PHE A 154 18.30 -0.23 -1.17
C PHE A 154 19.40 0.69 -0.64
N LEU A 155 19.05 1.70 0.16
CA LEU A 155 20.02 2.63 0.74
C LEU A 155 20.83 2.01 1.88
N GLY A 156 20.34 0.93 2.51
CA GLY A 156 21.10 0.16 3.49
C GLY A 156 22.34 -0.54 2.91
N ARG A 157 22.43 -0.71 1.58
CA ARG A 157 23.58 -1.30 0.90
C ARG A 157 24.49 -0.24 0.29
N GLU A 158 25.75 -0.18 0.71
CA GLU A 158 26.73 0.84 0.27
C GLU A 158 27.04 0.81 -1.23
N ASP A 159 26.91 -0.35 -1.89
CA ASP A 159 27.18 -0.53 -3.33
C ASP A 159 26.09 0.01 -4.25
N ILE A 160 24.94 0.44 -3.71
CA ILE A 160 23.78 0.91 -4.47
C ILE A 160 23.70 2.44 -4.54
N ARG A 161 23.47 2.94 -5.75
CA ARG A 161 22.94 4.27 -6.04
C ARG A 161 21.48 4.16 -6.47
N LEU A 162 20.60 4.86 -5.75
CA LEU A 162 19.16 4.83 -6.00
C LEU A 162 18.73 6.08 -6.78
N VAL A 163 17.92 5.89 -7.83
CA VAL A 163 17.23 6.99 -8.50
C VAL A 163 15.73 6.82 -8.27
N VAL A 164 15.09 7.78 -7.61
CA VAL A 164 13.63 7.81 -7.42
C VAL A 164 13.03 8.78 -8.42
N ALA A 165 12.26 8.27 -9.38
CA ALA A 165 11.59 9.05 -10.40
C ALA A 165 10.10 9.17 -10.08
N SER A 166 9.58 10.40 -10.00
CA SER A 166 8.19 10.65 -9.60
C SER A 166 7.65 11.94 -10.21
N ASN A 167 6.33 12.02 -10.38
CA ASN A 167 5.63 13.27 -10.68
C ASN A 167 5.44 14.16 -9.43
N ASN A 168 5.74 13.64 -8.23
CA ASN A 168 5.72 14.36 -6.98
C ASN A 168 7.12 14.42 -6.34
N LEU A 169 7.86 15.48 -6.67
CA LEU A 169 9.23 15.69 -6.16
C LEU A 169 9.29 15.83 -4.64
N SER A 170 8.30 16.46 -4.02
CA SER A 170 8.28 16.68 -2.56
C SER A 170 8.14 15.35 -1.82
N GLU A 171 7.26 14.47 -2.29
CA GLU A 171 7.10 13.11 -1.76
C GLU A 171 8.40 12.32 -1.94
N ALA A 172 8.98 12.30 -3.15
CA ALA A 172 10.22 11.57 -3.43
C ALA A 172 11.44 12.08 -2.65
N THR A 173 11.54 13.40 -2.40
CA THR A 173 12.60 14.00 -1.58
C THR A 173 12.44 13.60 -0.11
N THR A 174 11.21 13.62 0.40
CA THR A 174 10.92 13.17 1.77
C THR A 174 11.23 11.68 1.95
N LEU A 175 10.86 10.87 0.96
CA LEU A 175 11.07 9.42 0.93
C LEU A 175 12.55 9.04 1.06
N THR A 176 13.43 9.81 0.41
CA THR A 176 14.89 9.56 0.38
C THR A 176 15.67 10.29 1.46
N GLN A 177 15.02 11.20 2.21
CA GLN A 177 15.65 12.02 3.26
C GLN A 177 16.93 12.73 2.81
N SER A 178 17.02 13.10 1.53
CA SER A 178 18.21 13.70 0.91
C SER A 178 19.50 12.87 1.09
N HIS A 179 19.38 11.55 1.14
CA HIS A 179 20.53 10.65 1.30
C HIS A 179 21.52 10.81 0.13
N ASP A 180 22.84 10.90 0.41
CA ASP A 180 23.88 11.21 -0.59
C ASP A 180 23.95 10.23 -1.78
N ARG A 181 23.47 9.01 -1.58
CA ARG A 181 23.39 7.95 -2.61
C ARG A 181 22.03 7.85 -3.31
N ALA A 182 21.10 8.75 -2.99
CA ALA A 182 19.79 8.84 -3.61
C ALA A 182 19.70 10.08 -4.51
N GLU A 183 19.14 9.91 -5.69
CA GLU A 183 18.85 10.98 -6.64
C GLU A 183 17.35 11.03 -6.89
N VAL A 184 16.74 12.21 -6.75
CA VAL A 184 15.32 12.41 -7.00
C VAL A 184 15.15 13.10 -8.34
N VAL A 185 14.30 12.52 -9.20
CA VAL A 185 14.07 13.00 -10.57
C VAL A 185 12.58 13.21 -10.84
N GLN A 186 12.25 14.31 -11.51
CA GLN A 186 10.89 14.51 -12.01
C GLN A 186 10.65 13.62 -13.23
N LEU A 187 9.55 12.88 -13.21
CA LEU A 187 9.12 12.06 -14.33
C LEU A 187 7.59 12.09 -14.45
N ASP A 188 7.12 12.50 -15.63
CA ASP A 188 5.79 12.12 -16.11
C ASP A 188 5.94 10.82 -16.89
N ALA A 189 5.13 9.80 -16.57
CA ALA A 189 5.20 8.51 -17.26
C ALA A 189 4.82 8.59 -18.75
N THR A 190 4.18 9.67 -19.17
CA THR A 190 3.85 9.96 -20.56
C THR A 190 5.02 10.54 -21.36
N ASP A 191 6.12 10.94 -20.71
CA ASP A 191 7.34 11.44 -21.36
C ASP A 191 8.24 10.27 -21.78
N PRO A 192 8.26 9.90 -23.08
CA PRO A 192 9.00 8.74 -23.54
C PRO A 192 10.51 8.96 -23.54
N GLU A 193 10.98 10.19 -23.75
CA GLU A 193 12.40 10.50 -23.81
C GLU A 193 13.01 10.43 -22.40
N ARG A 194 12.32 11.02 -21.42
CA ARG A 194 12.80 10.98 -20.04
C ARG A 194 12.74 9.57 -19.45
N MET A 195 11.67 8.82 -19.75
CA MET A 195 11.56 7.41 -19.35
C MET A 195 12.72 6.58 -19.93
N PHE A 196 13.06 6.81 -21.21
CA PHE A 196 14.20 6.16 -21.86
C PHE A 196 15.51 6.44 -21.14
N GLU A 197 15.86 7.72 -20.92
CA GLU A 197 17.14 8.11 -20.32
C GLU A 197 17.35 7.44 -18.97
N LEU A 198 16.30 7.41 -18.15
CA LEU A 198 16.32 6.82 -16.83
C LEU A 198 16.49 5.30 -16.88
N ILE A 199 15.68 4.60 -17.69
CA ILE A 199 15.75 3.14 -17.82
C ILE A 199 17.12 2.71 -18.36
N ASN A 200 17.60 3.34 -19.43
CA ASN A 200 18.88 2.99 -20.04
C ASN A 200 20.06 3.13 -19.07
N GLY A 201 19.98 4.11 -18.15
CA GLY A 201 20.97 4.37 -17.13
C GLY A 201 20.92 3.47 -15.89
N ALA A 202 19.93 2.57 -15.77
CA ALA A 202 19.78 1.67 -14.62
C ALA A 202 20.36 0.28 -14.89
N ASP A 203 20.64 -0.49 -13.83
CA ASP A 203 20.92 -1.92 -13.93
C ASP A 203 19.64 -2.74 -13.74
N VAL A 204 18.81 -2.34 -12.78
CA VAL A 204 17.47 -2.90 -12.54
C VAL A 204 16.46 -1.76 -12.36
N VAL A 205 15.30 -1.92 -12.99
CA VAL A 205 14.16 -1.03 -12.88
C VAL A 205 13.13 -1.64 -11.94
N VAL A 206 12.64 -0.85 -11.00
CA VAL A 206 11.56 -1.20 -10.08
C VAL A 206 10.37 -0.30 -10.41
N SER A 207 9.21 -0.90 -10.70
CA SER A 207 7.98 -0.14 -10.96
C SER A 207 6.97 -0.31 -9.84
N LEU A 208 6.78 0.75 -9.06
CA LEU A 208 5.67 0.95 -8.12
C LEU A 208 4.61 1.89 -8.71
N LEU A 209 4.63 2.05 -10.04
CA LEU A 209 3.61 2.77 -10.78
C LEU A 209 2.29 2.01 -10.82
N PRO A 210 1.20 2.68 -11.24
CA PRO A 210 -0.06 2.01 -11.55
C PRO A 210 0.09 0.89 -12.58
N ALA A 211 -0.65 -0.20 -12.37
CA ALA A 211 -0.51 -1.42 -13.18
C ALA A 211 -0.72 -1.23 -14.69
N ALA A 212 -1.52 -0.25 -15.10
CA ALA A 212 -1.75 0.09 -16.50
C ALA A 212 -0.47 0.55 -17.24
N LEU A 213 0.50 1.11 -16.52
CA LEU A 213 1.74 1.64 -17.09
C LEU A 213 2.84 0.59 -17.20
N HIS A 214 2.71 -0.56 -16.53
CA HIS A 214 3.78 -1.56 -16.46
C HIS A 214 4.15 -2.14 -17.82
N THR A 215 3.19 -2.33 -18.73
CA THR A 215 3.49 -2.84 -20.08
C THR A 215 4.41 -1.87 -20.84
N GLN A 216 4.17 -0.56 -20.74
CA GLN A 216 5.02 0.44 -21.39
C GLN A 216 6.43 0.49 -20.78
N VAL A 217 6.54 0.36 -19.45
CA VAL A 217 7.85 0.27 -18.78
C VAL A 217 8.59 -1.00 -19.20
N ALA A 218 7.90 -2.15 -19.25
CA ALA A 218 8.46 -3.42 -19.67
C ALA A 218 8.97 -3.41 -21.11
N GLU A 219 8.23 -2.79 -22.03
CA GLU A 219 8.65 -2.59 -23.42
C GLU A 219 9.99 -1.84 -23.51
N ASN A 220 10.15 -0.77 -22.73
CA ASN A 220 11.41 -0.04 -22.66
C ASN A 220 12.52 -0.91 -22.03
N CYS A 221 12.21 -1.64 -20.97
CA CYS A 221 13.17 -2.55 -20.33
C CYS A 221 13.70 -3.61 -21.31
N ILE A 222 12.83 -4.22 -22.13
CA ILE A 222 13.22 -5.15 -23.20
C ILE A 222 14.13 -4.46 -24.21
N LYS A 223 13.71 -3.29 -24.70
CA LYS A 223 14.47 -2.53 -25.72
C LYS A 223 15.89 -2.19 -25.26
N TYR A 224 16.07 -1.86 -23.98
CA TYR A 224 17.35 -1.43 -23.41
C TYR A 224 18.05 -2.53 -22.59
N LYS A 225 17.55 -3.77 -22.68
CA LYS A 225 18.09 -4.96 -22.00
C LYS A 225 18.26 -4.78 -20.49
N LYS A 226 17.24 -4.21 -19.85
CA LYS A 226 17.17 -3.98 -18.40
C LYS A 226 16.17 -4.89 -17.75
N HIS A 227 16.46 -5.37 -16.55
CA HIS A 227 15.50 -6.16 -15.78
C HIS A 227 14.44 -5.26 -15.14
N LEU A 228 13.23 -5.79 -14.99
CA LEU A 228 12.10 -5.11 -14.35
C LEU A 228 11.59 -5.93 -13.17
N VAL A 229 11.30 -5.26 -12.06
CA VAL A 229 10.63 -5.84 -10.89
C VAL A 229 9.36 -5.04 -10.56
N THR A 230 8.22 -5.71 -10.39
CA THR A 230 6.93 -5.08 -10.05
C THR A 230 6.17 -5.86 -8.96
N ALA A 231 5.36 -5.14 -8.18
CA ALA A 231 4.46 -5.75 -7.17
C ALA A 231 3.04 -6.00 -7.70
N SER A 232 2.85 -6.09 -9.03
CA SER A 232 1.53 -6.19 -9.66
C SER A 232 1.33 -7.53 -10.36
N TYR A 233 0.06 -7.93 -10.53
CA TYR A 233 -0.33 -9.12 -11.31
C TYR A 233 0.21 -9.09 -12.74
N ILE A 234 0.48 -10.29 -13.29
CA ILE A 234 0.83 -10.47 -14.69
C ILE A 234 -0.44 -10.30 -15.55
N SER A 235 -0.59 -9.13 -16.18
CA SER A 235 -1.68 -8.87 -17.12
C SER A 235 -1.51 -9.67 -18.42
N PRO A 236 -2.57 -9.86 -19.22
CA PRO A 236 -2.46 -10.46 -20.55
C PRO A 236 -1.46 -9.72 -21.47
N SER A 237 -1.44 -8.38 -21.41
CA SER A 237 -0.50 -7.56 -22.17
C SER A 237 0.94 -7.71 -21.68
N MET A 238 1.16 -7.85 -20.36
CA MET A 238 2.47 -8.19 -19.81
C MET A 238 2.91 -9.58 -20.27
N LYS A 239 2.05 -10.59 -20.14
CA LYS A 239 2.33 -11.98 -20.54
C LYS A 239 2.73 -12.09 -22.02
N ALA A 240 2.12 -11.29 -22.90
CA ALA A 240 2.45 -11.24 -24.33
C ALA A 240 3.91 -10.82 -24.62
N LEU A 241 4.60 -10.19 -23.65
CA LEU A 241 6.00 -9.79 -23.79
C LEU A 241 7.00 -10.91 -23.50
N HIS A 242 6.55 -12.08 -23.02
CA HIS A 242 7.41 -13.14 -22.50
C HIS A 242 8.51 -13.56 -23.48
N GLN A 243 8.17 -13.87 -24.73
CA GLN A 243 9.13 -14.34 -25.72
C GLN A 243 10.16 -13.26 -26.09
N ARG A 244 9.71 -12.01 -26.28
CA ARG A 244 10.59 -10.88 -26.59
C ARG A 244 11.56 -10.57 -25.43
N ALA A 245 11.09 -10.73 -24.19
CA ALA A 245 11.93 -10.58 -23.01
C ALA A 245 12.97 -11.71 -22.90
N ILE A 246 12.62 -12.97 -23.24
CA ILE A 246 13.61 -14.07 -23.34
C ILE A 246 14.68 -13.74 -24.37
N GLU A 247 14.27 -13.33 -25.58
CA GLU A 247 15.20 -13.01 -26.69
C GLU A 247 16.14 -11.85 -26.35
N ALA A 248 15.69 -10.90 -25.53
CA ALA A 248 16.49 -9.79 -25.06
C ALA A 248 17.38 -10.13 -23.85
N ASP A 249 17.33 -11.36 -23.34
CA ASP A 249 17.95 -11.79 -22.08
C ASP A 249 17.49 -10.93 -20.88
N VAL A 250 16.19 -10.62 -20.83
CA VAL A 250 15.57 -9.77 -19.82
C VAL A 250 14.61 -10.56 -18.94
N LEU A 251 14.74 -10.39 -17.63
CA LEU A 251 13.73 -10.76 -16.65
C LEU A 251 12.73 -9.62 -16.43
N LEU A 252 11.45 -9.93 -16.54
CA LEU A 252 10.34 -9.11 -16.07
C LEU A 252 9.67 -9.85 -14.90
N LEU A 253 10.17 -9.61 -13.68
CA LEU A 253 9.66 -10.21 -12.45
C LEU A 253 8.47 -9.40 -11.95
N ASN A 254 7.33 -10.06 -11.79
CA ASN A 254 6.08 -9.46 -11.33
C ASN A 254 5.63 -10.15 -10.05
N GLU A 255 4.46 -9.74 -9.55
CA GLU A 255 3.80 -10.45 -8.46
C GLU A 255 4.67 -10.60 -7.20
N ILE A 256 5.51 -9.61 -6.89
CA ILE A 256 6.37 -9.61 -5.70
C ILE A 256 6.04 -8.49 -4.70
N GLY A 257 4.80 -8.46 -4.23
CA GLY A 257 4.33 -7.63 -3.12
C GLY A 257 3.85 -8.46 -1.93
N LEU A 258 2.63 -8.19 -1.46
CA LEU A 258 1.94 -8.97 -0.41
C LEU A 258 1.06 -10.08 -1.02
N ASP A 259 0.05 -9.66 -1.77
CA ASP A 259 -0.92 -10.49 -2.49
C ASP A 259 -1.27 -9.72 -3.78
N PRO A 260 -0.54 -9.99 -4.89
CA PRO A 260 0.35 -11.13 -5.10
C PRO A 260 1.80 -10.88 -4.62
N GLY A 261 2.42 -11.88 -3.99
CA GLY A 261 3.81 -11.85 -3.53
C GLY A 261 4.11 -12.84 -2.40
N ILE A 262 4.10 -12.36 -1.15
CA ILE A 262 4.32 -13.23 0.03
C ILE A 262 3.38 -14.44 0.00
N ASP A 263 2.14 -14.27 -0.46
CA ASP A 263 1.19 -15.37 -0.61
C ASP A 263 1.71 -16.48 -1.55
N HIS A 264 2.28 -16.11 -2.70
CA HIS A 264 2.94 -17.02 -3.64
C HIS A 264 4.19 -17.64 -3.05
N CYS A 265 5.06 -16.83 -2.42
CA CYS A 265 6.29 -17.32 -1.82
C CYS A 265 6.02 -18.39 -0.76
N GLY A 266 5.09 -18.14 0.15
CA GLY A 266 4.69 -19.09 1.19
C GLY A 266 4.02 -20.34 0.62
N ALA A 267 3.17 -20.21 -0.40
CA ALA A 267 2.56 -21.36 -1.07
C ALA A 267 3.61 -22.27 -1.72
N MET A 268 4.60 -21.69 -2.39
CA MET A 268 5.67 -22.42 -3.08
C MET A 268 6.63 -23.10 -2.10
N GLU A 269 7.03 -22.41 -1.02
CA GLU A 269 7.87 -23.01 0.03
C GLU A 269 7.18 -24.22 0.64
N MET A 270 5.90 -24.09 1.05
CA MET A 270 5.14 -25.21 1.62
C MET A 270 5.02 -26.37 0.63
N ARG A 271 4.74 -26.08 -0.65
CA ARG A 271 4.64 -27.09 -1.71
C ARG A 271 5.94 -27.88 -1.85
N ASP A 272 7.05 -27.18 -2.05
CA ASP A 272 8.37 -27.79 -2.22
C ASP A 272 8.80 -28.56 -0.96
N ARG A 273 8.48 -28.04 0.23
CA ARG A 273 8.76 -28.71 1.51
C ARG A 273 7.96 -29.99 1.67
N PHE A 274 6.66 -29.99 1.40
CA PHE A 274 5.83 -31.17 1.52
C PHE A 274 6.14 -32.22 0.45
N GLU A 275 6.47 -31.79 -0.76
CA GLU A 275 6.94 -32.68 -1.82
C GLU A 275 8.20 -33.45 -1.42
N ARG A 276 9.19 -32.77 -0.81
CA ARG A 276 10.39 -33.41 -0.23
C ARG A 276 10.07 -34.41 0.88
N GLN A 277 8.94 -34.25 1.57
CA GLN A 277 8.46 -35.18 2.60
C GLN A 277 7.63 -36.35 2.02
N GLY A 278 7.54 -36.48 0.69
CA GLY A 278 6.72 -37.50 0.04
C GLY A 278 5.21 -37.25 0.19
N LYS A 279 4.81 -35.99 0.39
CA LYS A 279 3.41 -35.56 0.52
C LYS A 279 3.03 -34.70 -0.68
N ARG A 280 1.73 -34.65 -0.96
CA ARG A 280 1.11 -33.73 -1.92
C ARG A 280 0.05 -32.89 -1.24
N ILE A 281 -0.11 -31.65 -1.71
CA ILE A 281 -1.19 -30.76 -1.28
C ILE A 281 -2.48 -31.20 -1.97
N VAL A 282 -3.55 -31.39 -1.20
CA VAL A 282 -4.87 -31.79 -1.69
C VAL A 282 -5.95 -30.76 -1.42
N SER A 283 -5.69 -29.78 -0.57
CA SER A 283 -6.56 -28.62 -0.34
C SER A 283 -5.69 -27.41 -0.06
N PHE A 284 -5.99 -26.28 -0.70
CA PHE A 284 -5.33 -25.00 -0.48
C PHE A 284 -6.39 -23.90 -0.35
N VAL A 285 -6.40 -23.22 0.79
CA VAL A 285 -7.28 -22.07 1.08
C VAL A 285 -6.40 -20.92 1.54
N SER A 286 -6.45 -19.79 0.84
CA SER A 286 -5.64 -18.60 1.13
C SER A 286 -6.53 -17.39 1.37
N TRP A 287 -6.28 -16.69 2.46
CA TRP A 287 -6.97 -15.47 2.83
C TRP A 287 -5.99 -14.33 3.05
N CYS A 288 -6.27 -13.15 2.50
CA CYS A 288 -5.45 -11.96 2.72
C CYS A 288 -6.30 -10.71 2.96
N GLY A 289 -5.86 -9.81 3.84
CA GLY A 289 -6.52 -8.52 4.06
C GLY A 289 -5.58 -7.48 4.63
N GLY A 290 -5.57 -6.30 4.01
CA GLY A 290 -5.08 -5.06 4.60
C GLY A 290 -6.24 -4.31 5.24
N LEU A 291 -6.20 -4.14 6.55
CA LEU A 291 -7.28 -3.64 7.39
C LEU A 291 -6.74 -2.54 8.31
N PRO A 292 -7.58 -1.66 8.88
CA PRO A 292 -7.19 -0.93 10.08
C PRO A 292 -6.97 -1.90 11.24
N ALA A 293 -6.06 -1.56 12.16
CA ALA A 293 -5.99 -2.28 13.42
C ALA A 293 -7.36 -2.18 14.15
N PRO A 294 -7.78 -3.20 14.92
CA PRO A 294 -9.13 -3.25 15.51
C PRO A 294 -9.53 -2.00 16.30
N GLU A 295 -8.58 -1.38 17.01
CA GLU A 295 -8.79 -0.15 17.77
C GLU A 295 -9.10 1.08 16.89
N HIS A 296 -8.81 1.02 15.59
CA HIS A 296 -9.03 2.09 14.60
C HIS A 296 -10.06 1.70 13.53
N SER A 297 -10.74 0.57 13.67
CA SER A 297 -11.72 0.08 12.69
C SER A 297 -13.14 0.61 12.91
N ASN A 298 -13.38 1.45 13.92
CA ASN A 298 -14.70 1.99 14.25
C ASN A 298 -15.11 3.15 13.31
N VAL A 299 -15.19 2.84 12.02
CA VAL A 299 -15.67 3.70 10.93
C VAL A 299 -16.65 2.89 10.07
N PRO A 300 -17.58 3.50 9.32
CA PRO A 300 -18.70 2.77 8.72
C PRO A 300 -18.34 1.52 7.90
N LEU A 301 -17.28 1.57 7.10
CA LEU A 301 -16.84 0.43 6.28
C LEU A 301 -15.86 -0.51 7.01
N GLY A 302 -15.47 -0.22 8.24
CA GLY A 302 -14.39 -0.95 8.92
C GLY A 302 -13.05 -0.90 8.15
N MET A 303 -12.88 0.07 7.26
CA MET A 303 -11.77 0.12 6.32
C MET A 303 -11.10 1.49 6.34
N LYS A 304 -9.78 1.49 6.23
CA LYS A 304 -8.96 2.68 5.99
C LYS A 304 -7.93 2.39 4.93
N PHE A 305 -7.57 3.40 4.15
CA PHE A 305 -6.77 3.25 2.95
C PHE A 305 -5.30 3.57 3.21
N SER A 306 -4.46 2.54 3.06
CA SER A 306 -3.01 2.64 2.93
C SER A 306 -2.54 2.48 1.46
N TRP A 307 -3.50 2.43 0.53
CA TRP A 307 -3.35 2.26 -0.92
C TRP A 307 -4.62 2.77 -1.64
N SER A 308 -4.64 2.80 -2.98
CA SER A 308 -5.72 3.42 -3.76
C SER A 308 -7.11 2.80 -3.55
N PRO A 309 -8.14 3.56 -3.11
CA PRO A 309 -9.50 3.05 -2.89
C PRO A 309 -10.17 2.46 -4.13
N LYS A 310 -9.84 2.98 -5.33
CA LYS A 310 -10.45 2.54 -6.60
C LYS A 310 -10.28 1.04 -6.82
N GLY A 311 -9.10 0.50 -6.53
CA GLY A 311 -8.84 -0.94 -6.69
C GLY A 311 -9.72 -1.79 -5.78
N LEU A 312 -10.01 -1.34 -4.55
CA LEU A 312 -10.90 -2.03 -3.62
C LEU A 312 -12.35 -2.00 -4.12
N LEU A 313 -12.83 -0.83 -4.54
CA LEU A 313 -14.21 -0.65 -5.00
C LEU A 313 -14.47 -1.46 -6.28
N SER A 314 -13.54 -1.44 -7.25
CA SER A 314 -13.68 -2.24 -8.46
C SER A 314 -13.53 -3.74 -8.19
N ALA A 315 -12.70 -4.14 -7.22
CA ALA A 315 -12.53 -5.55 -6.88
C ALA A 315 -13.79 -6.19 -6.31
N ALA A 316 -14.64 -5.40 -5.65
CA ALA A 316 -15.94 -5.83 -5.12
C ALA A 316 -16.95 -6.26 -6.20
N LEU A 317 -16.65 -6.02 -7.48
CA LEU A 317 -17.53 -6.37 -8.61
C LEU A 317 -16.91 -7.43 -9.53
N ASN A 318 -15.77 -8.02 -9.17
CA ASN A 318 -15.13 -9.04 -9.99
C ASN A 318 -15.85 -10.40 -9.86
N PRO A 319 -16.04 -11.15 -10.96
CA PRO A 319 -16.48 -12.53 -10.84
C PRO A 319 -15.43 -13.37 -10.11
N ALA A 320 -15.86 -14.43 -9.45
CA ALA A 320 -14.98 -15.37 -8.78
C ALA A 320 -15.23 -16.82 -9.22
N ARG A 321 -14.18 -17.61 -9.35
CA ARG A 321 -14.27 -19.06 -9.59
C ARG A 321 -13.26 -19.84 -8.75
N PHE A 322 -13.71 -20.91 -8.11
CA PHE A 322 -12.89 -21.68 -7.16
C PHE A 322 -13.48 -23.06 -6.92
N LYS A 323 -12.75 -23.89 -6.17
CA LYS A 323 -13.20 -25.21 -5.75
C LYS A 323 -13.19 -25.29 -4.22
N LEU A 324 -14.29 -25.73 -3.60
CA LEU A 324 -14.36 -25.99 -2.16
C LEU A 324 -14.98 -27.36 -1.90
N ALA A 325 -14.27 -28.18 -1.11
CA ALA A 325 -14.76 -29.50 -0.68
C ALA A 325 -15.36 -30.34 -1.83
N GLY A 326 -14.66 -30.39 -2.97
CA GLY A 326 -15.05 -31.13 -4.17
C GLY A 326 -15.94 -30.37 -5.16
N LYS A 327 -16.57 -29.26 -4.75
CA LYS A 327 -17.52 -28.51 -5.60
C LYS A 327 -16.84 -27.34 -6.30
N HIS A 328 -17.03 -27.27 -7.62
CA HIS A 328 -16.72 -26.09 -8.42
C HIS A 328 -17.81 -25.04 -8.19
N ILE A 329 -17.37 -23.80 -7.95
CA ILE A 329 -18.24 -22.67 -7.66
C ILE A 329 -17.82 -21.51 -8.54
N GLU A 330 -18.80 -20.88 -9.17
CA GLU A 330 -18.64 -19.67 -9.96
C GLU A 330 -19.65 -18.64 -9.46
N ILE A 331 -19.15 -17.46 -9.12
CA ILE A 331 -19.93 -16.32 -8.63
C ILE A 331 -19.82 -15.22 -9.70
N PRO A 332 -20.91 -14.84 -10.37
CA PRO A 332 -20.93 -13.66 -11.24
C PRO A 332 -20.57 -12.40 -10.44
N GLY A 333 -19.90 -11.44 -11.07
CA GLY A 333 -19.40 -10.25 -10.36
C GLY A 333 -20.48 -9.43 -9.64
N LYS A 334 -21.68 -9.36 -10.21
CA LYS A 334 -22.85 -8.70 -9.60
C LYS A 334 -23.34 -9.39 -8.31
N ASP A 335 -23.03 -10.67 -8.13
CA ASP A 335 -23.51 -11.48 -7.00
C ASP A 335 -22.40 -11.67 -5.95
N LEU A 336 -21.18 -11.12 -6.17
CA LEU A 336 -20.03 -11.30 -5.26
C LEU A 336 -20.30 -10.76 -3.85
N LEU A 337 -20.90 -9.58 -3.76
CA LEU A 337 -21.23 -8.92 -2.49
C LEU A 337 -22.44 -9.54 -1.79
N GLU A 338 -23.19 -10.42 -2.47
CA GLU A 338 -24.26 -11.22 -1.87
C GLU A 338 -23.72 -12.60 -1.43
N SER A 339 -22.79 -13.17 -2.19
CA SER A 339 -22.22 -14.51 -1.96
C SER A 339 -20.96 -14.48 -1.10
N TYR A 340 -20.92 -13.59 -0.10
CA TYR A 340 -19.77 -13.43 0.80
C TYR A 340 -19.75 -14.49 1.91
N PHE A 341 -18.58 -14.70 2.51
CA PHE A 341 -18.41 -15.59 3.66
C PHE A 341 -18.61 -14.77 4.95
N PRO A 342 -19.69 -15.00 5.72
CA PRO A 342 -20.03 -14.17 6.89
C PRO A 342 -19.10 -14.35 8.08
N GLU A 343 -18.26 -15.39 8.05
CA GLU A 343 -17.26 -15.67 9.07
C GLU A 343 -16.01 -16.30 8.45
N VAL A 344 -14.84 -15.83 8.87
CA VAL A 344 -13.55 -16.40 8.48
C VAL A 344 -12.73 -16.66 9.75
N PRO A 345 -12.65 -17.91 10.25
CA PRO A 345 -12.16 -18.21 11.60
C PRO A 345 -10.62 -18.28 11.68
N LEU A 346 -9.93 -17.22 11.26
CA LEU A 346 -8.46 -17.16 11.32
C LEU A 346 -7.93 -16.96 12.74
N SER A 347 -8.64 -16.15 13.54
CA SER A 347 -8.32 -16.00 14.96
C SER A 347 -9.55 -15.59 15.75
N LYS A 348 -9.59 -15.95 17.04
CA LYS A 348 -10.68 -15.57 17.95
C LYS A 348 -10.77 -14.06 18.24
N GLY A 349 -9.75 -13.29 17.86
CA GLY A 349 -9.64 -11.86 18.15
C GLY A 349 -10.20 -10.94 17.06
N PHE A 350 -10.57 -11.47 15.89
CA PHE A 350 -11.05 -10.66 14.76
C PHE A 350 -12.47 -11.06 14.34
N ALA A 351 -13.33 -10.06 14.13
CA ALA A 351 -14.64 -10.24 13.53
C ALA A 351 -14.53 -10.11 12.00
N LEU A 352 -14.07 -11.18 11.35
CA LEU A 352 -13.80 -11.20 9.91
C LEU A 352 -14.96 -11.79 9.10
N GLU A 353 -15.17 -11.20 7.93
CA GLU A 353 -15.91 -11.76 6.80
C GLU A 353 -14.96 -11.85 5.58
N GLY A 354 -15.38 -12.54 4.53
CA GLY A 354 -14.54 -12.80 3.36
C GLY A 354 -15.27 -12.67 2.03
N LEU A 355 -14.55 -12.22 1.01
CA LEU A 355 -15.00 -12.22 -0.39
C LEU A 355 -14.09 -13.14 -1.20
N ALA A 356 -14.67 -13.96 -2.08
CA ALA A 356 -13.89 -14.75 -3.03
C ALA A 356 -13.10 -13.83 -3.97
N ASN A 357 -11.85 -14.19 -4.28
CA ASN A 357 -10.96 -13.33 -5.08
C ASN A 357 -10.71 -13.92 -6.46
N ARG A 358 -11.36 -13.34 -7.49
CA ARG A 358 -11.11 -13.66 -8.91
C ARG A 358 -11.12 -15.17 -9.17
N ASP A 359 -10.22 -15.63 -10.02
CA ASP A 359 -10.02 -17.03 -10.34
C ASP A 359 -8.95 -17.67 -9.46
N SER A 360 -9.36 -18.64 -8.65
CA SER A 360 -8.43 -19.47 -7.87
C SER A 360 -7.94 -20.71 -8.63
N LEU A 361 -8.66 -21.18 -9.65
CA LEU A 361 -8.43 -22.47 -10.29
C LEU A 361 -7.10 -22.53 -11.05
N GLY A 362 -6.71 -21.42 -11.68
CA GLY A 362 -5.43 -21.32 -12.40
C GLY A 362 -4.21 -21.58 -11.50
N TYR A 363 -4.33 -21.40 -10.19
CA TYR A 363 -3.21 -21.62 -9.26
C TYR A 363 -2.82 -23.09 -9.07
N ALA A 364 -3.66 -24.04 -9.50
CA ALA A 364 -3.28 -25.45 -9.51
C ALA A 364 -2.05 -25.70 -10.39
N GLU A 365 -2.03 -25.07 -11.58
CA GLU A 365 -0.90 -25.11 -12.51
C GLU A 365 0.25 -24.25 -12.00
N THR A 366 -0.02 -22.99 -11.61
CA THR A 366 0.99 -22.04 -11.13
C THR A 366 1.83 -22.61 -9.99
N TYR A 367 1.17 -23.23 -9.00
CA TYR A 367 1.85 -23.80 -7.83
C TYR A 367 2.24 -25.27 -7.98
N LYS A 368 1.91 -25.88 -9.13
CA LYS A 368 2.16 -27.30 -9.42
C LYS A 368 1.51 -28.24 -8.39
N PHE A 369 0.28 -27.94 -7.97
CA PHE A 369 -0.49 -28.81 -7.06
C PHE A 369 -1.09 -30.04 -7.77
N GLY A 370 -1.08 -30.06 -9.11
CA GLY A 370 -1.70 -31.09 -9.93
C GLY A 370 -2.92 -30.55 -10.69
N SER A 371 -3.82 -31.43 -11.11
CA SER A 371 -5.06 -31.00 -11.76
C SER A 371 -6.04 -30.42 -10.75
N VAL A 372 -6.86 -29.46 -11.20
CA VAL A 372 -7.96 -28.89 -10.41
C VAL A 372 -8.94 -29.99 -9.94
N ASP A 373 -9.19 -30.99 -10.78
CA ASP A 373 -10.04 -32.13 -10.42
C ASP A 373 -9.42 -32.99 -9.31
N GLY A 374 -8.10 -33.15 -9.31
CA GLY A 374 -7.37 -33.87 -8.26
C GLY A 374 -7.29 -33.14 -6.91
N MET A 375 -7.61 -31.84 -6.89
CA MET A 375 -7.69 -31.02 -5.69
C MET A 375 -9.08 -31.12 -5.05
N ARG A 376 -9.15 -31.18 -3.72
CA ARG A 376 -10.41 -31.07 -2.97
C ARG A 376 -10.87 -29.62 -2.87
N SER A 377 -9.94 -28.71 -2.57
CA SER A 377 -10.23 -27.28 -2.52
C SER A 377 -9.07 -26.48 -3.07
N LEU A 378 -9.38 -25.41 -3.77
CA LEU A 378 -8.44 -24.41 -4.26
C LEU A 378 -9.16 -23.06 -4.24
N PHE A 379 -8.82 -22.25 -3.24
CA PHE A 379 -9.50 -21.01 -2.94
C PHE A 379 -8.51 -19.91 -2.55
N ARG A 380 -8.73 -18.71 -3.08
CA ARG A 380 -8.12 -17.46 -2.64
C ARG A 380 -9.23 -16.46 -2.37
N GLY A 381 -9.13 -15.74 -1.26
CA GLY A 381 -10.13 -14.77 -0.84
C GLY A 381 -9.53 -13.57 -0.12
N THR A 382 -10.34 -12.53 -0.02
CA THR A 382 -10.00 -11.27 0.62
C THR A 382 -10.76 -11.11 1.93
N LEU A 383 -10.08 -10.69 2.99
CA LEU A 383 -10.65 -10.46 4.32
C LEU A 383 -11.16 -9.03 4.50
N ARG A 384 -12.28 -8.88 5.21
CA ARG A 384 -12.85 -7.60 5.67
C ARG A 384 -13.37 -7.76 7.09
N TYR A 385 -13.62 -6.64 7.78
CA TYR A 385 -14.41 -6.68 9.01
C TYR A 385 -15.89 -6.82 8.68
N LYS A 386 -16.64 -7.47 9.58
CA LYS A 386 -18.08 -7.72 9.44
C LYS A 386 -18.87 -6.45 9.11
N GLY A 387 -19.79 -6.56 8.15
CA GLY A 387 -20.69 -5.50 7.70
C GLY A 387 -20.21 -4.74 6.46
N PHE A 388 -18.99 -5.01 5.99
CA PHE A 388 -18.45 -4.36 4.79
C PHE A 388 -19.20 -4.79 3.52
N ALA A 389 -19.46 -6.09 3.35
CA ALA A 389 -20.10 -6.66 2.15
C ALA A 389 -21.52 -6.11 1.96
N ASP A 390 -22.32 -6.07 3.02
CA ASP A 390 -23.69 -5.54 2.95
C ASP A 390 -23.72 -4.05 2.63
N LEU A 391 -22.84 -3.25 3.25
CA LEU A 391 -22.72 -1.82 2.93
C LEU A 391 -22.29 -1.59 1.48
N MET A 392 -21.29 -2.33 1.01
CA MET A 392 -20.83 -2.26 -0.37
C MET A 392 -21.91 -2.72 -1.35
N ARG A 393 -22.69 -3.75 -1.01
CA ARG A 393 -23.82 -4.21 -1.82
C ARG A 393 -24.84 -3.11 -1.98
N MET A 394 -25.25 -2.46 -0.89
CA MET A 394 -26.19 -1.34 -0.96
C MET A 394 -25.62 -0.16 -1.74
N PHE A 395 -24.30 0.12 -1.65
CA PHE A 395 -23.65 1.12 -2.51
C PHE A 395 -23.75 0.75 -4.00
N SER A 396 -23.59 -0.54 -4.32
CA SER A 396 -23.77 -1.03 -5.69
C SER A 396 -25.20 -0.83 -6.18
N GLU A 397 -26.19 -1.17 -5.35
CA GLU A 397 -27.62 -1.08 -5.67
C GLU A 397 -28.09 0.37 -5.92
N VAL A 398 -27.51 1.35 -5.22
CA VAL A 398 -27.78 2.78 -5.50
C VAL A 398 -26.91 3.37 -6.63
N GLY A 399 -26.11 2.56 -7.32
CA GLY A 399 -25.29 2.98 -8.45
C GLY A 399 -23.93 3.62 -8.11
N LEU A 400 -23.53 3.68 -6.83
CA LEU A 400 -22.27 4.31 -6.42
C LEU A 400 -21.02 3.55 -6.90
N LEU A 401 -21.14 2.25 -7.17
CA LEU A 401 -20.03 1.44 -7.68
C LEU A 401 -19.99 1.37 -9.20
N SER A 402 -20.81 2.15 -9.90
CA SER A 402 -20.77 2.20 -11.35
C SER A 402 -19.49 2.83 -11.87
N ASN A 403 -18.81 2.10 -12.75
CA ASN A 403 -17.66 2.59 -13.51
C ASN A 403 -17.98 2.69 -15.02
N ASN A 404 -19.27 2.79 -15.37
CA ASN A 404 -19.72 2.94 -16.75
C ASN A 404 -19.55 4.40 -17.21
N GLU A 405 -18.93 4.59 -18.37
CA GLU A 405 -18.69 5.88 -19.00
C GLU A 405 -19.99 6.65 -19.32
N GLU A 406 -21.07 5.92 -19.64
CA GLU A 406 -22.39 6.51 -19.95
C GLU A 406 -23.12 7.03 -18.68
N GLU A 407 -22.71 6.54 -17.52
CA GLU A 407 -23.29 6.86 -16.22
C GLU A 407 -22.52 7.97 -15.48
N LYS A 408 -21.59 8.63 -16.18
CA LYS A 408 -20.85 9.77 -15.62
C LYS A 408 -21.79 10.87 -15.09
N ILE A 409 -21.44 11.40 -13.93
CA ILE A 409 -22.15 12.45 -13.20
C ILE A 409 -21.30 13.71 -13.11
N ILE A 410 -21.95 14.86 -12.97
CA ILE A 410 -21.32 16.15 -12.69
C ILE A 410 -21.75 16.56 -11.29
N LEU A 411 -20.80 16.91 -10.43
CA LEU A 411 -21.06 17.29 -9.03
C LEU A 411 -20.85 18.79 -8.82
N GLY A 412 -21.82 19.45 -8.18
CA GLY A 412 -21.61 20.78 -7.62
C GLY A 412 -20.99 20.73 -6.22
N GLN A 413 -21.32 19.69 -5.46
CA GLN A 413 -20.97 19.47 -4.05
C GLN A 413 -21.08 17.97 -3.74
N TRP A 414 -20.41 17.51 -2.68
CA TRP A 414 -20.37 16.09 -2.33
C TRP A 414 -21.71 15.51 -1.91
N ASN A 415 -22.58 16.30 -1.29
CA ASN A 415 -23.90 15.87 -0.83
C ASN A 415 -24.86 15.49 -1.99
N GLU A 416 -24.48 15.75 -3.24
CA GLU A 416 -25.21 15.34 -4.44
C GLU A 416 -24.78 13.96 -4.95
N LEU A 417 -23.67 13.39 -4.44
CA LEU A 417 -23.05 12.18 -4.99
C LEU A 417 -24.04 11.01 -5.07
N VAL A 418 -24.71 10.69 -3.97
CA VAL A 418 -25.63 9.56 -3.91
C VAL A 418 -26.86 9.81 -4.77
N GLY A 419 -27.46 10.99 -4.67
CA GLY A 419 -28.66 11.33 -5.43
C GLY A 419 -28.42 11.27 -6.94
N ARG A 420 -27.28 11.79 -7.42
CA ARG A 420 -26.92 11.74 -8.84
C ARG A 420 -26.58 10.34 -9.32
N ALA A 421 -25.89 9.54 -8.49
CA ALA A 421 -25.61 8.14 -8.82
C ALA A 421 -26.92 7.32 -8.92
N ALA A 422 -27.81 7.47 -7.94
CA ALA A 422 -29.11 6.79 -7.92
C ALA A 422 -30.00 7.19 -9.11
N ALA A 423 -30.09 8.49 -9.43
CA ALA A 423 -30.82 8.98 -10.60
C ALA A 423 -30.27 8.41 -11.92
N LYS A 424 -28.94 8.24 -12.03
CA LYS A 424 -28.32 7.62 -13.19
C LYS A 424 -28.62 6.13 -13.29
N ALA A 425 -28.52 5.41 -12.17
CA ALA A 425 -28.78 3.98 -12.13
C ALA A 425 -30.25 3.60 -12.36
N SER A 426 -31.19 4.39 -11.83
CA SER A 426 -32.64 4.15 -12.01
C SER A 426 -33.20 4.73 -13.30
N GLY A 427 -32.53 5.72 -13.89
CA GLY A 427 -33.05 6.52 -15.01
C GLY A 427 -34.14 7.52 -14.60
N GLU A 428 -34.40 7.66 -13.30
CA GLU A 428 -35.44 8.56 -12.77
C GLU A 428 -34.88 9.94 -12.44
N LYS A 429 -35.76 10.94 -12.42
CA LYS A 429 -35.44 12.31 -11.99
C LYS A 429 -36.19 12.64 -10.71
N PHE A 430 -35.46 13.11 -9.71
CA PHE A 430 -36.01 13.55 -8.44
C PHE A 430 -35.24 14.76 -7.90
N ASP A 431 -35.85 15.48 -6.95
CA ASP A 431 -35.19 16.60 -6.26
C ASP A 431 -34.12 16.05 -5.31
N MET A 432 -32.92 16.64 -5.30
CA MET A 432 -31.81 16.15 -4.48
C MET A 432 -32.19 16.09 -2.99
N LYS A 433 -33.07 16.96 -2.50
CA LYS A 433 -33.55 16.91 -1.11
C LYS A 433 -34.23 15.58 -0.74
N ASP A 434 -34.80 14.89 -1.73
CA ASP A 434 -35.53 13.62 -1.57
C ASP A 434 -34.59 12.39 -1.66
N THR A 435 -33.26 12.60 -1.80
CA THR A 435 -32.27 11.53 -1.99
C THR A 435 -32.37 10.43 -0.93
N VAL A 436 -32.59 10.78 0.34
CA VAL A 436 -32.69 9.79 1.42
C VAL A 436 -33.89 8.87 1.24
N ASP A 437 -35.03 9.41 0.81
CA ASP A 437 -36.25 8.63 0.61
C ASP A 437 -36.12 7.74 -0.64
N VAL A 438 -35.48 8.24 -1.70
CA VAL A 438 -35.16 7.43 -2.89
C VAL A 438 -34.22 6.27 -2.54
N VAL A 439 -33.16 6.52 -1.75
CA VAL A 439 -32.25 5.45 -1.30
C VAL A 439 -33.01 4.40 -0.48
N LYS A 440 -33.90 4.81 0.43
CA LYS A 440 -34.73 3.88 1.20
C LYS A 440 -35.70 3.10 0.32
N SER A 441 -36.23 3.70 -0.75
CA SER A 441 -37.08 3.03 -1.72
C SER A 441 -36.32 1.94 -2.51
N ILE A 442 -35.08 2.24 -2.93
CA ILE A 442 -34.23 1.29 -3.68
C ILE A 442 -33.80 0.11 -2.78
N ILE A 443 -33.36 0.40 -1.56
CA ILE A 443 -32.73 -0.59 -0.67
C ILE A 443 -33.73 -1.33 0.22
N GLY A 444 -34.86 -0.67 0.54
CA GLY A 444 -35.77 -1.06 1.61
C GLY A 444 -35.40 -0.40 2.94
N THR A 445 -36.38 0.21 3.61
CA THR A 445 -36.19 0.97 4.86
C THR A 445 -35.60 0.12 5.98
N GLU A 446 -36.09 -1.10 6.18
CA GLU A 446 -35.62 -2.00 7.24
C GLU A 446 -34.14 -2.34 7.07
N ARG A 447 -33.74 -2.76 5.87
CA ARG A 447 -32.35 -3.07 5.53
C ARG A 447 -31.43 -1.85 5.65
N ALA A 448 -31.90 -0.68 5.20
CA ALA A 448 -31.14 0.56 5.33
C ALA A 448 -30.91 0.97 6.80
N GLU A 449 -31.85 0.65 7.69
CA GLU A 449 -31.75 0.90 9.14
C GLU A 449 -30.86 -0.14 9.83
N GLU A 450 -31.05 -1.43 9.53
CA GLU A 450 -30.25 -2.55 10.06
C GLU A 450 -28.75 -2.33 9.86
N HIS A 451 -28.36 -1.97 8.64
CA HIS A 451 -26.96 -1.77 8.26
C HIS A 451 -26.48 -0.32 8.41
N LYS A 452 -27.28 0.57 9.02
CA LYS A 452 -26.93 1.98 9.25
C LYS A 452 -26.49 2.71 7.98
N LEU A 453 -27.16 2.45 6.85
CA LEU A 453 -26.82 3.03 5.55
C LEU A 453 -26.97 4.56 5.57
N ILE A 454 -28.11 5.09 6.00
CA ILE A 454 -28.35 6.54 5.99
C ILE A 454 -27.38 7.30 6.91
N PRO A 455 -27.12 6.86 8.16
CA PRO A 455 -26.04 7.42 8.98
C PRO A 455 -24.67 7.42 8.29
N THR A 456 -24.34 6.33 7.58
CA THR A 456 -23.08 6.20 6.83
C THR A 456 -22.98 7.23 5.70
N LEU A 457 -24.02 7.36 4.88
CA LEU A 457 -24.06 8.31 3.77
C LEU A 457 -24.00 9.77 4.25
N LYS A 458 -24.62 10.06 5.41
CA LYS A 458 -24.51 11.37 6.07
C LYS A 458 -23.09 11.62 6.60
N TRP A 459 -22.47 10.65 7.26
CA TRP A 459 -21.07 10.76 7.72
C TRP A 459 -20.09 11.03 6.57
N MET A 460 -20.35 10.46 5.39
CA MET A 460 -19.59 10.72 4.17
C MET A 460 -19.82 12.13 3.59
N ASN A 461 -20.85 12.86 4.05
CA ASN A 461 -21.38 14.07 3.41
C ASN A 461 -21.77 13.85 1.95
N ALA A 462 -22.32 12.66 1.65
CA ALA A 462 -22.65 12.22 0.29
C ALA A 462 -24.15 12.32 -0.04
N VAL A 463 -24.96 12.74 0.93
CA VAL A 463 -26.40 13.04 0.81
C VAL A 463 -26.68 14.41 1.43
N PRO A 464 -27.78 15.10 1.07
CA PRO A 464 -28.11 16.38 1.69
C PRO A 464 -28.30 16.27 3.20
N THR A 465 -27.57 17.11 3.91
CA THR A 465 -27.70 17.38 5.35
C THR A 465 -28.27 18.80 5.54
N ASP A 466 -28.37 19.28 6.77
CA ASP A 466 -28.81 20.66 7.02
C ASP A 466 -27.95 21.65 6.19
N PRO A 467 -28.54 22.60 5.45
CA PRO A 467 -27.81 23.52 4.57
C PRO A 467 -26.75 24.38 5.27
N THR A 468 -26.74 24.42 6.60
CA THR A 468 -25.69 25.08 7.40
C THR A 468 -24.44 24.23 7.65
N ASP A 469 -24.47 22.93 7.32
CA ASP A 469 -23.43 21.94 7.60
C ASP A 469 -22.59 21.61 6.35
N VAL A 470 -21.93 22.64 5.78
CA VAL A 470 -20.98 22.45 4.68
C VAL A 470 -19.61 22.13 5.27
N ASP A 471 -19.20 20.86 5.17
CA ASP A 471 -17.85 20.43 5.56
C ASP A 471 -16.80 20.94 4.57
N LEU A 472 -16.28 22.13 4.85
CA LEU A 472 -15.22 22.78 4.07
C LEU A 472 -13.88 22.02 4.12
N SER A 473 -13.74 20.96 4.93
CA SER A 473 -12.52 20.16 4.98
C SER A 473 -12.46 19.11 3.87
N LEU A 474 -13.56 18.83 3.18
CA LEU A 474 -13.60 17.83 2.10
C LEU A 474 -12.71 18.24 0.90
N PRO A 475 -12.19 17.27 0.14
CA PRO A 475 -11.48 17.58 -1.10
C PRO A 475 -12.42 18.29 -2.08
N PRO A 476 -11.89 19.07 -3.04
CA PRO A 476 -12.73 19.62 -4.09
C PRO A 476 -13.40 18.49 -4.88
N VAL A 477 -14.65 18.72 -5.32
CA VAL A 477 -15.33 17.79 -6.22
C VAL A 477 -14.58 17.70 -7.56
N PRO A 478 -14.62 16.54 -8.24
CA PRO A 478 -14.02 16.38 -9.56
C PRO A 478 -14.53 17.42 -10.56
N LYS A 479 -13.63 17.94 -11.41
CA LYS A 479 -14.01 18.88 -12.46
C LYS A 479 -14.55 18.12 -13.66
N GLY A 480 -15.78 18.43 -14.06
CA GLY A 480 -16.43 17.80 -15.21
C GLY A 480 -17.10 16.47 -14.86
N ALA A 481 -17.34 15.66 -15.89
CA ALA A 481 -18.08 14.41 -15.77
C ALA A 481 -17.15 13.29 -15.28
N VAL A 482 -17.55 12.58 -14.23
CA VAL A 482 -16.79 11.51 -13.56
C VAL A 482 -17.71 10.31 -13.29
N THR A 483 -17.19 9.09 -13.26
CA THR A 483 -18.00 7.93 -12.90
C THR A 483 -18.37 8.00 -11.40
N PRO A 484 -19.53 7.48 -10.98
CA PRO A 484 -19.88 7.41 -9.56
C PRO A 484 -18.80 6.71 -8.72
N LEU A 485 -18.20 5.63 -9.24
CA LEU A 485 -17.13 4.91 -8.56
C LEU A 485 -15.88 5.78 -8.34
N ASP A 486 -15.47 6.57 -9.33
CA ASP A 486 -14.29 7.44 -9.20
C ASP A 486 -14.53 8.62 -8.26
N ALA A 487 -15.74 9.19 -8.29
CA ALA A 487 -16.15 10.20 -7.32
C ALA A 487 -16.15 9.63 -5.89
N LEU A 488 -16.73 8.44 -5.69
CA LEU A 488 -16.72 7.74 -4.42
C LEU A 488 -15.29 7.43 -3.95
N ALA A 489 -14.43 6.91 -4.83
CA ALA A 489 -13.04 6.61 -4.52
C ALA A 489 -12.30 7.87 -4.03
N THR A 490 -12.52 9.01 -4.68
CA THR A 490 -11.94 10.30 -4.29
C THR A 490 -12.40 10.70 -2.89
N LEU A 491 -13.70 10.67 -2.62
CA LEU A 491 -14.26 11.04 -1.32
C LEU A 491 -13.75 10.13 -0.20
N LEU A 492 -13.76 8.81 -0.43
CA LEU A 492 -13.31 7.82 0.53
C LEU A 492 -11.79 7.88 0.78
N SER A 493 -10.99 8.27 -0.22
CA SER A 493 -9.54 8.47 -0.04
C SER A 493 -9.23 9.52 1.04
N TYR A 494 -10.10 10.52 1.17
CA TYR A 494 -9.98 11.55 2.18
C TYR A 494 -10.59 11.11 3.52
N LYS A 495 -11.86 10.64 3.51
CA LYS A 495 -12.61 10.31 4.73
C LYS A 495 -12.06 9.08 5.48
N LEU A 496 -11.45 8.15 4.77
CA LEU A 496 -10.92 6.89 5.33
C LEU A 496 -9.40 6.82 5.23
N ARG A 497 -8.70 7.95 5.24
CA ARG A 497 -7.24 7.98 5.42
C ARG A 497 -6.87 7.63 6.86
N TYR A 498 -5.65 7.14 7.06
CA TYR A 498 -5.09 7.00 8.41
C TYR A 498 -4.67 8.36 8.96
N GLU A 499 -5.02 8.61 10.22
CA GLU A 499 -4.47 9.71 10.99
C GLU A 499 -3.05 9.36 11.51
N PRO A 500 -2.19 10.34 11.86
CA PRO A 500 -0.77 10.09 12.14
C PRO A 500 -0.44 9.09 13.26
N HIS A 501 -1.37 8.83 14.18
CA HIS A 501 -1.22 7.92 15.32
C HIS A 501 -1.90 6.57 15.10
N GLU A 502 -2.61 6.42 13.99
CA GLU A 502 -3.33 5.18 13.67
C GLU A 502 -2.41 4.22 12.93
N ARG A 503 -2.67 2.93 13.14
CA ARG A 503 -1.93 1.85 12.50
C ARG A 503 -2.85 0.92 11.74
N ASP A 504 -2.33 0.40 10.63
CA ASP A 504 -2.96 -0.65 9.85
C ASP A 504 -2.54 -2.05 10.35
N LEU A 505 -3.15 -3.06 9.76
CA LEU A 505 -2.97 -4.47 10.01
C LEU A 505 -2.98 -5.20 8.66
N VAL A 506 -2.01 -6.09 8.46
CA VAL A 506 -2.05 -7.09 7.40
C VAL A 506 -2.25 -8.47 8.03
N LEU A 507 -3.24 -9.19 7.53
CA LEU A 507 -3.45 -10.61 7.81
C LEU A 507 -3.32 -11.37 6.50
N LEU A 508 -2.43 -12.36 6.46
CA LEU A 508 -2.32 -13.34 5.37
C LEU A 508 -2.31 -14.71 6.02
N SER A 509 -3.13 -15.63 5.53
CA SER A 509 -3.18 -16.99 6.07
C SER A 509 -3.45 -18.01 4.98
N HIS A 510 -2.64 -19.05 4.98
CA HIS A 510 -2.84 -20.26 4.21
C HIS A 510 -3.33 -21.38 5.13
N GLU A 511 -4.30 -22.16 4.66
CA GLU A 511 -4.62 -23.49 5.18
C GLU A 511 -4.35 -24.51 4.08
N VAL A 512 -3.53 -25.51 4.41
CA VAL A 512 -3.09 -26.56 3.51
C VAL A 512 -3.45 -27.92 4.11
N ILE A 513 -4.15 -28.75 3.34
CA ILE A 513 -4.33 -30.15 3.69
C ILE A 513 -3.41 -30.97 2.79
N THR A 514 -2.61 -31.83 3.40
CA THR A 514 -1.70 -32.73 2.68
C THR A 514 -2.14 -34.18 2.80
N ALA A 515 -1.71 -35.01 1.85
CA ALA A 515 -1.83 -36.47 1.87
C ALA A 515 -0.51 -37.09 1.37
N PRO A 516 -0.22 -38.38 1.65
CA PRO A 516 0.90 -39.08 1.02
C PRO A 516 0.83 -38.97 -0.51
N ALA A 517 1.98 -38.80 -1.17
CA ALA A 517 2.03 -38.70 -2.62
C ALA A 517 1.48 -39.96 -3.33
N SER A 518 1.60 -41.13 -2.68
CA SER A 518 1.03 -42.40 -3.15
C SER A 518 -0.48 -42.55 -2.91
N ALA A 519 -1.10 -41.67 -2.11
CA ALA A 519 -2.52 -41.79 -1.80
C ALA A 519 -3.35 -41.47 -3.05
N PRO A 520 -4.37 -42.29 -3.38
CA PRO A 520 -5.22 -42.07 -4.54
C PRO A 520 -5.86 -40.67 -4.49
N SER A 521 -6.12 -40.09 -5.65
CA SER A 521 -6.87 -38.84 -5.77
C SER A 521 -8.31 -39.07 -5.33
N SER A 522 -8.56 -38.98 -4.02
CA SER A 522 -9.90 -39.04 -3.44
C SER A 522 -10.39 -37.64 -3.11
N GLU A 523 -11.60 -37.33 -3.60
CA GLU A 523 -12.35 -36.13 -3.22
C GLU A 523 -12.72 -36.13 -1.73
N THR A 524 -12.77 -37.31 -1.09
CA THR A 524 -13.17 -37.45 0.31
C THR A 524 -11.99 -37.25 1.26
N PHE A 525 -12.26 -36.54 2.37
CA PHE A 525 -11.34 -36.41 3.48
C PHE A 525 -11.25 -37.74 4.25
N ASP A 526 -10.03 -38.20 4.47
CA ASP A 526 -9.66 -39.35 5.30
C ASP A 526 -8.73 -38.91 6.44
N PRO A 527 -9.23 -38.80 7.69
CA PRO A 527 -8.44 -38.35 8.83
C PRO A 527 -7.18 -39.20 9.10
N ALA A 528 -7.12 -40.45 8.65
CA ALA A 528 -5.99 -41.35 8.90
C ALA A 528 -4.73 -40.97 8.09
N ILE A 529 -4.90 -40.28 6.96
CA ILE A 529 -3.81 -39.93 6.05
C ILE A 529 -3.68 -38.42 5.78
N ASN A 530 -4.65 -37.61 6.22
CA ASN A 530 -4.62 -36.17 5.97
C ASN A 530 -4.11 -35.39 7.18
N GLU A 531 -3.32 -34.36 6.90
CA GLU A 531 -2.78 -33.44 7.90
C GLU A 531 -3.11 -32.00 7.50
N VAL A 532 -3.62 -31.21 8.45
CA VAL A 532 -3.97 -29.79 8.24
C VAL A 532 -2.87 -28.90 8.81
N TYR A 533 -2.37 -28.02 7.96
CA TYR A 533 -1.36 -27.03 8.27
C TYR A 533 -1.94 -25.64 8.06
N THR A 534 -1.66 -24.73 8.98
CA THR A 534 -1.89 -23.29 8.76
C THR A 534 -0.55 -22.56 8.71
N SER A 535 -0.47 -21.51 7.89
CA SER A 535 0.69 -20.62 7.83
C SER A 535 0.17 -19.19 7.80
N THR A 536 0.42 -18.42 8.86
CA THR A 536 -0.25 -17.13 9.10
C THR A 536 0.77 -16.03 9.36
N LEU A 537 0.66 -14.94 8.61
CA LEU A 537 1.37 -13.69 8.81
C LEU A 537 0.39 -12.66 9.37
N ALA A 538 0.76 -12.04 10.49
CA ALA A 538 0.02 -10.93 11.09
C ALA A 538 0.98 -9.78 11.39
N VAL A 539 0.84 -8.67 10.67
CA VAL A 539 1.74 -7.51 10.78
C VAL A 539 0.95 -6.28 11.14
N TYR A 540 1.34 -5.59 12.21
CA TYR A 540 0.81 -4.28 12.56
C TYR A 540 1.71 -3.17 12.04
N GLY A 541 1.10 -2.07 11.61
CA GLY A 541 1.79 -0.82 11.34
C GLY A 541 2.52 -0.30 12.58
N SER A 542 3.59 0.45 12.35
CA SER A 542 4.43 1.02 13.40
C SER A 542 4.97 2.39 12.97
N SER A 543 5.73 3.05 13.84
CA SER A 543 6.42 4.31 13.51
C SER A 543 7.36 4.21 12.31
N SER A 544 7.88 3.01 12.00
CA SER A 544 8.77 2.79 10.85
C SER A 544 8.03 2.61 9.51
N GLY A 545 6.69 2.58 9.52
CA GLY A 545 5.86 2.36 8.33
C GLY A 545 4.65 1.48 8.60
N SER A 546 3.66 1.58 7.71
CA SER A 546 2.44 0.77 7.73
C SER A 546 2.75 -0.70 7.45
N ALA A 547 1.94 -1.63 7.97
CA ALA A 547 2.00 -3.05 7.67
C ALA A 547 1.99 -3.28 6.16
N MET A 548 1.07 -2.62 5.45
CA MET A 548 0.96 -2.73 3.99
C MET A 548 2.25 -2.30 3.28
N SER A 549 2.85 -1.18 3.69
CA SER A 549 4.11 -0.71 3.09
C SER A 549 5.23 -1.72 3.29
N LYS A 550 5.34 -2.32 4.49
CA LYS A 550 6.36 -3.31 4.83
C LYS A 550 6.17 -4.58 3.99
N THR A 551 4.96 -5.11 3.99
CA THR A 551 4.65 -6.38 3.31
C THR A 551 4.62 -6.28 1.79
N VAL A 552 4.66 -5.06 1.21
CA VAL A 552 4.80 -4.86 -0.24
C VAL A 552 6.23 -4.46 -0.61
N GLY A 553 6.80 -3.49 0.10
CA GLY A 553 8.11 -2.93 -0.20
C GLY A 553 9.27 -3.88 0.11
N LEU A 554 9.21 -4.64 1.21
CA LEU A 554 10.29 -5.54 1.60
C LEU A 554 10.46 -6.74 0.65
N PRO A 555 9.40 -7.50 0.29
CA PRO A 555 9.54 -8.60 -0.68
C PRO A 555 10.08 -8.11 -2.02
N LEU A 556 9.57 -6.97 -2.50
CA LEU A 556 10.01 -6.34 -3.72
C LEU A 556 11.50 -5.98 -3.68
N ALA A 557 11.95 -5.42 -2.56
CA ALA A 557 13.34 -5.06 -2.38
C ALA A 557 14.26 -6.28 -2.34
N PHE A 558 13.91 -7.30 -1.55
CA PHE A 558 14.72 -8.52 -1.45
C PHE A 558 14.83 -9.23 -2.81
N ALA A 559 13.74 -9.36 -3.55
CA ALA A 559 13.78 -9.92 -4.90
C ALA A 559 14.59 -9.04 -5.87
N THR A 560 14.46 -7.72 -5.79
CA THR A 560 15.26 -6.78 -6.61
C THR A 560 16.75 -6.96 -6.35
N LEU A 561 17.17 -7.11 -5.09
CA LEU A 561 18.57 -7.36 -4.74
C LEU A 561 19.05 -8.70 -5.31
N GLN A 562 18.24 -9.76 -5.26
CA GLN A 562 18.59 -11.05 -5.90
C GLN A 562 18.76 -10.92 -7.41
N VAL A 563 17.90 -10.16 -8.08
CA VAL A 563 18.03 -9.89 -9.53
C VAL A 563 19.30 -9.08 -9.80
N LEU A 564 19.54 -8.02 -9.01
CA LEU A 564 20.68 -7.12 -9.17
C LEU A 564 22.03 -7.81 -8.95
N ASP A 565 22.09 -8.79 -8.03
CA ASP A 565 23.29 -9.57 -7.74
C ASP A 565 23.47 -10.77 -8.70
N GLY A 566 22.56 -10.96 -9.67
CA GLY A 566 22.62 -12.06 -10.64
C GLY A 566 22.19 -13.42 -10.09
N GLY A 567 21.51 -13.45 -8.94
CA GLY A 567 21.00 -14.67 -8.30
C GLY A 567 19.81 -15.31 -9.02
N VAL A 568 19.12 -14.56 -9.89
CA VAL A 568 17.92 -15.03 -10.61
C VAL A 568 18.24 -15.40 -12.06
N ARG A 569 18.03 -16.67 -12.41
CA ARG A 569 18.32 -17.22 -13.75
C ARG A 569 17.16 -17.08 -14.73
N ALA A 570 15.93 -16.97 -14.23
CA ALA A 570 14.75 -16.84 -15.08
C ALA A 570 14.86 -15.64 -16.04
N ARG A 571 14.28 -15.80 -17.24
CA ARG A 571 14.12 -14.77 -18.27
C ARG A 571 12.69 -14.79 -18.80
N GLY A 572 12.29 -13.72 -19.46
CA GLY A 572 10.91 -13.51 -19.84
C GLY A 572 10.08 -12.91 -18.70
N VAL A 573 8.77 -13.05 -18.84
CA VAL A 573 7.78 -12.66 -17.81
C VAL A 573 7.66 -13.78 -16.79
N ALA A 574 7.88 -13.47 -15.51
CA ALA A 574 7.85 -14.44 -14.42
C ALA A 574 7.20 -13.85 -13.14
N GLY A 575 6.69 -14.74 -12.29
CA GLY A 575 6.33 -14.46 -10.89
C GLY A 575 7.33 -15.11 -9.92
N PRO A 576 7.13 -15.03 -8.59
CA PRO A 576 8.08 -15.49 -7.59
C PRO A 576 8.01 -17.00 -7.33
N PHE A 577 8.04 -17.81 -8.38
CA PHE A 577 7.81 -19.26 -8.29
C PHE A 577 9.09 -20.10 -8.20
N GLY A 578 10.24 -19.52 -8.57
CA GLY A 578 11.55 -20.18 -8.47
C GLY A 578 12.12 -20.10 -7.06
N GLU A 579 12.83 -21.16 -6.62
CA GLU A 579 13.49 -21.18 -5.30
C GLU A 579 14.49 -20.03 -5.13
N GLU A 580 15.12 -19.61 -6.22
CA GLU A 580 16.03 -18.46 -6.26
C GLU A 580 15.37 -17.11 -5.92
N VAL A 581 14.04 -17.02 -5.97
CA VAL A 581 13.29 -15.80 -5.61
C VAL A 581 12.57 -15.98 -4.28
N TYR A 582 11.76 -17.03 -4.13
CA TYR A 582 10.89 -17.11 -2.95
C TYR A 582 11.67 -17.38 -1.66
N LYS A 583 12.76 -18.17 -1.68
CA LYS A 583 13.53 -18.46 -0.44
C LYS A 583 14.21 -17.21 0.10
N PRO A 584 15.02 -16.46 -0.69
CA PRO A 584 15.65 -15.25 -0.17
C PRO A 584 14.64 -14.18 0.27
N VAL A 585 13.47 -14.12 -0.36
CA VAL A 585 12.39 -13.22 0.05
C VAL A 585 11.83 -13.60 1.41
N LEU A 586 11.50 -14.87 1.63
CA LEU A 586 10.99 -15.34 2.92
C LEU A 586 12.04 -15.23 4.04
N GLU A 587 13.30 -15.59 3.76
CA GLU A 587 14.43 -15.44 4.69
C GLU A 587 14.66 -13.96 5.06
N GLY A 588 14.59 -13.07 4.07
CA GLY A 588 14.72 -11.63 4.30
C GLY A 588 13.58 -11.07 5.16
N LEU A 589 12.35 -11.55 4.96
CA LEU A 589 11.20 -11.18 5.77
C LEU A 589 11.33 -11.69 7.21
N GLU A 590 11.75 -12.93 7.40
CA GLU A 590 12.01 -13.51 8.72
C GLU A 590 13.09 -12.72 9.48
N ALA A 591 14.18 -12.35 8.80
CA ALA A 591 15.28 -11.58 9.38
C ALA A 591 14.86 -10.19 9.92
N VAL A 592 13.77 -9.62 9.38
CA VAL A 592 13.19 -8.34 9.86
C VAL A 592 11.96 -8.54 10.76
N GLY A 593 11.71 -9.79 11.20
CA GLY A 593 10.65 -10.15 12.13
C GLY A 593 9.26 -10.31 11.50
N LEU A 594 9.18 -10.50 10.18
CA LEU A 594 7.95 -10.70 9.42
C LEU A 594 7.81 -12.17 8.99
N GLU A 595 7.71 -13.06 9.96
CA GLU A 595 7.60 -14.51 9.74
C GLU A 595 6.15 -14.96 9.47
N MET A 596 5.99 -15.97 8.60
CA MET A 596 4.73 -16.73 8.53
C MET A 596 4.75 -17.83 9.60
N ARG A 597 3.89 -17.72 10.60
CA ARG A 597 3.82 -18.67 11.70
C ARG A 597 2.99 -19.88 11.33
N GLU A 598 3.59 -21.06 11.48
CA GLU A 598 2.92 -22.30 11.13
C GLU A 598 2.34 -23.04 12.34
N THR A 599 1.17 -23.66 12.15
CA THR A 599 0.63 -24.64 13.10
C THR A 599 0.16 -25.88 12.38
N LYS A 600 0.13 -27.00 13.10
CA LYS A 600 -0.38 -28.28 12.60
C LYS A 600 -1.50 -28.77 13.52
N VAL A 601 -2.64 -29.09 12.94
CA VAL A 601 -3.79 -29.65 13.65
C VAL A 601 -4.37 -30.85 12.90
N ALA A 602 -5.05 -31.73 13.63
CA ALA A 602 -5.89 -32.75 13.03
C ALA A 602 -7.30 -32.19 12.85
N GLY A 603 -7.90 -32.36 11.67
CA GLY A 603 -9.26 -31.87 11.39
C GLY A 603 -9.58 -31.85 9.90
N GLU A 604 -10.79 -31.43 9.55
CA GLU A 604 -11.27 -31.42 8.15
C GLU A 604 -10.86 -30.17 7.35
N GLY A 605 -10.21 -29.19 8.02
CA GLY A 605 -9.96 -27.86 7.48
C GLY A 605 -11.22 -26.99 7.36
N MET A 606 -11.06 -25.76 6.90
CA MET A 606 -12.14 -24.76 6.84
C MET A 606 -13.03 -24.86 5.60
N ALA A 607 -12.59 -25.56 4.54
CA ALA A 607 -13.29 -25.57 3.25
C ALA A 607 -14.75 -26.05 3.34
N ARG A 608 -15.06 -27.05 4.20
CA ARG A 608 -16.44 -27.51 4.41
C ARG A 608 -17.31 -26.49 5.13
N SER A 609 -16.75 -25.80 6.12
CA SER A 609 -17.44 -24.70 6.81
C SER A 609 -17.73 -23.57 5.85
N MET A 610 -16.75 -23.23 5.01
CA MET A 610 -16.91 -22.23 3.94
C MET A 610 -18.02 -22.61 2.96
N LEU A 611 -18.03 -23.86 2.48
CA LEU A 611 -19.06 -24.33 1.56
C LEU A 611 -20.48 -24.25 2.16
N ARG A 612 -20.63 -24.49 3.46
CA ARG A 612 -21.94 -24.39 4.14
C ARG A 612 -22.52 -22.98 4.18
N TRP A 613 -21.70 -21.94 4.06
CA TRP A 613 -22.21 -20.56 3.99
C TRP A 613 -22.69 -20.17 2.61
N MET A 614 -22.33 -20.94 1.57
CA MET A 614 -22.68 -20.67 0.18
C MET A 614 -23.89 -21.46 -0.34
N LEU A 615 -24.27 -22.53 0.36
CA LEU A 615 -25.41 -23.39 0.05
C LEU A 615 -26.54 -23.08 1.02
#